data_AF-M6VV79-F1
#
_entry.id   AF-M6VV79-F1
#
_cell.length_a   1.000
_cell.length_b   1.000
_cell.length_c   1.000
_cell.angle_alpha   90.00
_cell.angle_beta   90.00
_cell.angle_gamma   90.00
#
_symmetry.space_group_name_H-M   'P 1'
#
loop_
_entity.id
_entity.type
_entity.pdbx_description
1 polymer ?
#
loop_
_entity_poly.entity_id
_entity_poly.type
_entity_poly.pdbx_seq_one_letter_code
_entity_poly.pdbx_strand_id
1 'polypeptide(L)'
;MNSCDKPGNKEETKVEVKTYTKQEKMKLLDVMLSKLLKDIQEKKNFTPFLEVSDEHSGYTIHAEESMEKDLYIGNFQKEGLGDMEKHVTVEEVVRLLKKGSKSGMSEDGGGLWVMLEADRFEYGLRFFFPEKEGRWIVRGFSRLRPERD
;
A
#
# COMPACT_ATOMS: atom_id res chain seq x y z
N MET A 1 -15.17 -43.17 -41.37
CA MET A 1 -15.68 -42.47 -40.17
C MET A 1 -14.84 -41.23 -39.98
N ASN A 2 -15.48 -40.07 -40.16
CA ASN A 2 -14.88 -38.74 -40.03
C ASN A 2 -14.73 -38.39 -38.55
N SER A 3 -13.60 -37.82 -38.14
CA SER A 3 -13.60 -36.64 -37.27
C SER A 3 -12.21 -35.98 -37.33
N CYS A 4 -12.13 -34.89 -38.10
CA CYS A 4 -11.11 -33.87 -37.87
C CYS A 4 -11.65 -32.99 -36.74
N ASP A 5 -11.13 -33.17 -35.53
CA ASP A 5 -11.42 -32.25 -34.44
C ASP A 5 -10.69 -30.94 -34.71
N LYS A 6 -11.48 -29.91 -35.03
CA LYS A 6 -11.01 -28.52 -35.11
C LYS A 6 -10.62 -28.07 -33.70
N PRO A 7 -9.47 -27.41 -33.50
CA PRO A 7 -9.20 -26.72 -32.25
C PRO A 7 -10.23 -25.60 -32.11
N GLY A 8 -11.06 -25.68 -31.07
CA GLY A 8 -12.00 -24.64 -30.71
C GLY A 8 -11.25 -23.32 -30.52
N ASN A 9 -11.62 -22.33 -31.31
CA ASN A 9 -11.15 -20.96 -31.19
C ASN A 9 -11.64 -20.43 -29.83
N LYS A 10 -10.83 -20.56 -28.78
CA LYS A 10 -11.04 -19.83 -27.54
C LYS A 10 -10.75 -18.38 -27.88
N GLU A 11 -11.79 -17.60 -28.15
CA GLU A 11 -11.71 -16.15 -28.07
C GLU A 11 -11.22 -15.81 -26.67
N GLU A 12 -9.91 -15.57 -26.55
CA GLU A 12 -9.36 -14.86 -25.42
C GLU A 12 -10.04 -13.49 -25.42
N THR A 13 -11.01 -13.30 -24.54
CA THR A 13 -11.61 -12.00 -24.28
C THR A 13 -10.47 -11.08 -23.84
N LYS A 14 -9.94 -10.33 -24.80
CA LYS A 14 -8.86 -9.37 -24.59
C LYS A 14 -9.47 -8.26 -23.75
N VAL A 15 -9.38 -8.40 -22.43
CA VAL A 15 -9.82 -7.34 -21.50
C VAL A 15 -8.98 -6.13 -21.86
N GLU A 16 -9.58 -5.15 -22.53
CA GLU A 16 -8.91 -3.90 -22.84
C GLU A 16 -8.58 -3.22 -21.52
N VAL A 17 -7.32 -3.34 -21.11
CA VAL A 17 -6.82 -2.66 -19.92
C VAL A 17 -6.70 -1.19 -20.31
N LYS A 18 -7.55 -0.35 -19.69
CA LYS A 18 -7.41 1.09 -19.81
C LYS A 18 -5.98 1.49 -19.44
N THR A 19 -5.35 2.29 -20.27
CA THR A 19 -4.07 2.90 -19.96
C THR A 19 -4.31 4.20 -19.19
N TYR A 20 -3.49 4.45 -18.17
CA TYR A 20 -3.59 5.64 -17.35
C TYR A 20 -2.31 6.47 -17.48
N THR A 21 -2.47 7.75 -17.74
CA THR A 21 -1.34 8.69 -17.72
C THR A 21 -0.83 8.87 -16.29
N LYS A 22 0.44 9.26 -16.15
CA LYS A 22 1.04 9.61 -14.86
C LYS A 22 0.21 10.64 -14.09
N GLN A 23 -0.31 11.66 -14.78
CA GLN A 23 -1.15 12.69 -14.15
C GLN A 23 -2.49 12.14 -13.63
N GLU A 24 -3.13 11.22 -14.35
CA GLU A 24 -4.36 10.56 -13.90
C GLU A 24 -4.09 9.69 -12.68
N LYS A 25 -3.03 8.89 -12.70
CA LYS A 25 -2.60 8.10 -11.53
C LYS A 25 -2.40 9.00 -10.31
N MET A 26 -1.74 10.14 -10.46
CA MET A 26 -1.54 11.06 -9.33
C MET A 26 -2.84 11.64 -8.76
N LYS A 27 -3.80 12.00 -9.62
CA LYS A 27 -5.12 12.47 -9.15
C LYS A 27 -5.85 11.38 -8.36
N LEU A 28 -5.82 10.14 -8.85
CA LEU A 28 -6.43 8.99 -8.16
C LEU A 28 -5.74 8.70 -6.82
N LEU A 29 -4.43 8.89 -6.75
CA LEU A 29 -3.68 8.76 -5.50
C LEU A 29 -4.13 9.79 -4.48
N ASP A 30 -4.22 11.07 -4.86
CA ASP A 30 -4.61 12.14 -3.93
C ASP A 30 -6.03 11.93 -3.39
N VAL A 31 -6.94 11.42 -4.22
CA VAL A 31 -8.30 11.02 -3.80
C VAL A 31 -8.24 9.87 -2.78
N MET A 32 -7.48 8.82 -3.08
CA MET A 32 -7.35 7.65 -2.20
C MET A 32 -6.71 8.04 -0.85
N LEU A 33 -5.63 8.83 -0.86
CA LEU A 33 -4.98 9.31 0.37
C LEU A 33 -5.93 10.15 1.23
N SER A 34 -6.70 11.05 0.61
CA SER A 34 -7.67 11.88 1.31
C SER A 34 -8.77 11.05 1.97
N LYS A 35 -9.28 10.04 1.26
CA LYS A 35 -10.27 9.09 1.79
C LYS A 35 -9.68 8.25 2.92
N LEU A 36 -8.49 7.67 2.73
CA LEU A 36 -7.82 6.84 3.73
C LEU A 36 -7.59 7.63 5.03
N LEU A 37 -7.11 8.87 4.93
CA LEU A 37 -6.93 9.75 6.08
C LEU A 37 -8.24 10.00 6.82
N LYS A 38 -9.30 10.37 6.10
CA LYS A 38 -10.63 10.60 6.67
C LYS A 38 -11.13 9.35 7.40
N ASP A 39 -11.09 8.19 6.74
CA ASP A 39 -11.63 6.95 7.27
C ASP A 39 -10.85 6.47 8.51
N ILE A 40 -9.52 6.61 8.55
CA ILE A 40 -8.71 6.30 9.75
C ILE A 40 -9.05 7.26 10.89
N GLN A 41 -9.20 8.56 10.59
CA GLN A 41 -9.56 9.55 11.61
C GLN A 41 -10.97 9.34 12.16
N GLU A 42 -11.90 8.80 11.39
CA GLU A 42 -13.28 8.50 11.83
C GLU A 42 -13.34 7.17 12.60
N LYS A 43 -12.76 6.09 12.06
CA LYS A 43 -12.83 4.75 12.66
C LYS A 43 -11.88 4.57 13.86
N LYS A 44 -10.84 5.40 13.98
CA LYS A 44 -9.82 5.33 15.04
C LYS A 44 -9.13 3.96 15.14
N ASN A 45 -8.94 3.30 14.00
CA ASN A 45 -8.24 2.03 13.88
C ASN A 45 -7.68 1.88 12.45
N PHE A 46 -7.01 0.76 12.19
CA PHE A 46 -6.36 0.55 10.90
C PHE A 46 -7.21 -0.18 9.86
N THR A 47 -8.45 -0.57 10.18
CA THR A 47 -9.33 -1.31 9.27
C THR A 47 -9.51 -0.68 7.87
N PRO A 48 -9.44 0.67 7.68
CA PRO A 48 -9.46 1.25 6.33
C PRO A 48 -8.34 0.76 5.40
N PHE A 49 -7.20 0.30 5.92
CA PHE A 49 -6.16 -0.29 5.07
C PHE A 49 -6.66 -1.51 4.31
N LEU A 50 -7.59 -2.29 4.87
CA LEU A 50 -8.16 -3.48 4.23
C LEU A 50 -8.91 -3.15 2.92
N GLU A 51 -9.45 -1.93 2.80
CA GLU A 51 -10.19 -1.49 1.60
C GLU A 51 -9.24 -1.10 0.45
N VAL A 52 -8.01 -0.70 0.78
CA VAL A 52 -6.99 -0.19 -0.16
C VAL A 52 -5.76 -1.08 -0.24
N SER A 53 -5.89 -2.37 0.09
CA SER A 53 -4.82 -3.35 0.07
C SER A 53 -5.23 -4.64 -0.65
N ASP A 54 -4.26 -5.50 -0.95
CA ASP A 54 -4.42 -6.84 -1.55
C ASP A 54 -3.67 -7.91 -0.74
N GLU A 55 -3.77 -9.19 -1.10
CA GLU A 55 -3.15 -10.28 -0.33
C GLU A 55 -1.61 -10.20 -0.17
N HIS A 56 -0.95 -9.29 -0.88
CA HIS A 56 0.49 -9.06 -0.82
C HIS A 56 0.87 -7.82 0.00
N SER A 57 -0.12 -7.19 0.63
CA SER A 57 0.05 -5.96 1.37
C SER A 57 0.33 -6.24 2.84
N GLY A 58 1.28 -5.51 3.41
CA GLY A 58 1.72 -5.78 4.77
C GLY A 58 2.46 -4.64 5.45
N TYR A 59 3.20 -4.97 6.50
CA TYR A 59 3.96 -4.00 7.27
C TYR A 59 5.28 -4.54 7.80
N THR A 60 6.19 -3.61 8.09
CA THR A 60 7.46 -3.85 8.77
C THR A 60 7.67 -2.79 9.85
N ILE A 61 7.79 -3.20 11.11
CA ILE A 61 7.84 -2.28 12.27
C ILE A 61 9.03 -2.63 13.15
N HIS A 62 9.88 -1.65 13.43
CA HIS A 62 10.83 -1.69 14.54
C HIS A 62 10.10 -1.28 15.83
N ALA A 63 10.10 -2.16 16.83
CA ALA A 63 9.62 -1.84 18.16
C ALA A 63 10.57 -0.92 18.93
N GLU A 64 10.09 -0.42 20.07
CA GLU A 64 10.83 0.55 20.87
C GLU A 64 11.96 -0.06 21.70
N GLU A 65 11.92 -1.37 21.99
CA GLU A 65 12.69 -1.97 23.09
C GLU A 65 14.15 -2.32 22.76
N SER A 66 14.55 -2.61 21.50
CA SER A 66 15.97 -2.76 21.13
C SER A 66 16.23 -2.74 19.62
N MET A 67 17.48 -2.46 19.22
CA MET A 67 17.87 -2.31 17.81
C MET A 67 17.96 -3.61 17.00
N GLU A 68 17.89 -4.78 17.64
CA GLU A 68 18.20 -6.05 16.96
C GLU A 68 17.15 -7.16 17.13
N LYS A 69 16.15 -7.02 18.01
CA LYS A 69 15.27 -8.15 18.37
C LYS A 69 13.78 -8.00 18.07
N ASP A 70 13.27 -6.79 17.82
CA ASP A 70 11.82 -6.58 17.76
C ASP A 70 11.38 -6.02 16.40
N LEU A 71 11.75 -6.73 15.33
CA LEU A 71 11.24 -6.49 13.98
C LEU A 71 9.94 -7.28 13.80
N TYR A 72 8.82 -6.57 13.68
CA TYR A 72 7.52 -7.17 13.40
C TYR A 72 7.19 -7.05 11.93
N ILE A 73 6.96 -8.18 11.28
CA ILE A 73 6.57 -8.27 9.88
C ILE A 73 5.24 -9.01 9.81
N GLY A 74 4.27 -8.45 9.10
CA GLY A 74 2.97 -9.07 8.94
C GLY A 74 2.25 -8.63 7.67
N ASN A 75 1.15 -9.30 7.36
CA ASN A 75 0.27 -8.97 6.24
C ASN A 75 -1.05 -8.41 6.75
N PHE A 76 -1.60 -7.40 6.08
CA PHE A 76 -2.84 -6.74 6.53
C PHE A 76 -4.03 -7.71 6.60
N GLN A 77 -4.14 -8.68 5.69
CA GLN A 77 -5.32 -9.53 5.54
C GLN A 77 -5.20 -10.90 6.21
N LYS A 78 -3.99 -11.48 6.28
CA LYS A 78 -3.82 -12.88 6.73
C LYS A 78 -3.89 -13.03 8.24
N GLU A 79 -3.13 -12.20 8.95
CA GLU A 79 -3.08 -12.17 10.42
C GLU A 79 -3.82 -10.94 10.96
N GLY A 80 -4.29 -10.09 10.05
CA GLY A 80 -5.05 -8.89 10.34
C GLY A 80 -4.15 -7.70 10.66
N LEU A 81 -4.78 -6.67 11.22
CA LEU A 81 -4.13 -5.43 11.63
C LEU A 81 -3.83 -5.40 13.14
N GLY A 82 -4.24 -6.45 13.88
CA GLY A 82 -4.15 -6.46 15.34
C GLY A 82 -2.73 -6.38 15.88
N ASP A 83 -1.76 -6.96 15.18
CA ASP A 83 -0.34 -6.84 15.56
C ASP A 83 0.22 -5.45 15.23
N MET A 84 -0.17 -4.84 14.11
CA MET A 84 0.16 -3.45 13.81
C MET A 84 -0.39 -2.51 14.89
N GLU A 85 -1.63 -2.72 15.36
CA GLU A 85 -2.28 -1.91 16.41
C GLU A 85 -1.57 -2.00 17.78
N LYS A 86 -0.78 -3.04 18.04
CA LYS A 86 0.02 -3.16 19.27
C LYS A 86 1.28 -2.29 19.25
N HIS A 87 1.80 -1.98 18.06
CA HIS A 87 3.11 -1.34 17.89
C HIS A 87 3.06 0.04 17.24
N VAL A 88 1.91 0.42 16.69
CA VAL A 88 1.71 1.67 15.95
C VAL A 88 0.40 2.31 16.39
N THR A 89 0.47 3.60 16.67
CA THR A 89 -0.67 4.43 17.03
C THR A 89 -1.35 5.01 15.79
N VAL A 90 -2.65 5.31 15.92
CA VAL A 90 -3.41 6.00 14.87
C VAL A 90 -2.81 7.37 14.58
N GLU A 91 -2.31 8.05 15.61
CA GLU A 91 -1.67 9.37 15.51
C GLU A 91 -0.42 9.34 14.63
N GLU A 92 0.41 8.30 14.73
CA GLU A 92 1.59 8.12 13.87
C GLU A 92 1.19 8.01 12.39
N VAL A 93 0.21 7.15 12.07
CA VAL A 93 -0.27 6.97 10.70
C VAL A 93 -0.95 8.23 10.16
N VAL A 94 -1.78 8.90 10.97
CA VAL A 94 -2.41 10.18 10.61
C VAL A 94 -1.36 11.25 10.34
N ARG A 95 -0.29 11.29 11.13
CA ARG A 95 0.82 12.24 10.94
C ARG A 95 1.53 11.97 9.61
N LEU A 96 1.83 10.70 9.30
CA LEU A 96 2.41 10.31 8.01
C LEU A 96 1.54 10.74 6.84
N LEU A 97 0.22 10.47 6.88
CA LEU A 97 -0.69 10.83 5.79
C LEU A 97 -0.83 12.34 5.59
N LYS A 98 -0.67 13.15 6.66
CA LYS A 98 -0.77 14.62 6.58
C LYS A 98 0.53 15.32 6.20
N LYS A 99 1.67 14.81 6.68
CA LYS A 99 2.97 15.49 6.59
C LYS A 99 3.98 14.77 5.70
N GLY A 100 3.70 13.53 5.32
CA GLY A 100 4.60 12.74 4.51
C GLY A 100 4.79 13.32 3.12
N SER A 101 6.02 13.25 2.64
CA SER A 101 6.39 13.67 1.28
C SER A 101 6.29 12.49 0.32
N LYS A 102 5.85 12.75 -0.91
CA LYS A 102 5.83 11.74 -1.97
C LYS A 102 7.24 11.63 -2.56
N SER A 103 7.81 10.43 -2.60
CA SER A 103 9.17 10.16 -3.07
C SER A 103 9.23 8.86 -3.88
N GLY A 104 10.37 8.60 -4.53
CA GLY A 104 10.65 7.32 -5.18
C GLY A 104 9.65 6.94 -6.27
N MET A 105 9.10 7.93 -6.97
CA MET A 105 8.11 7.70 -8.02
C MET A 105 8.76 6.97 -9.20
N SER A 106 8.17 5.86 -9.62
CA SER A 106 8.60 5.14 -10.81
C SER A 106 8.43 5.99 -12.08
N GLU A 107 9.17 5.63 -13.13
CA GLU A 107 9.15 6.34 -14.42
C GLU A 107 7.72 6.43 -14.98
N ASP A 108 7.00 5.31 -14.95
CA ASP A 108 5.62 5.16 -15.41
C ASP A 108 4.56 5.72 -14.43
N GLY A 109 4.99 6.19 -13.26
CA GLY A 109 4.12 6.70 -12.19
C GLY A 109 3.25 5.64 -11.52
N GLY A 110 3.51 4.35 -11.73
CA GLY A 110 2.76 3.22 -11.17
C GLY A 110 3.19 2.80 -9.77
N GLY A 111 4.25 3.37 -9.21
CA GLY A 111 4.70 3.10 -7.85
C GLY A 111 5.33 4.33 -7.20
N LEU A 112 5.11 4.51 -5.90
CA LEU A 112 5.78 5.54 -5.11
C LEU A 112 5.75 5.25 -3.62
N TRP A 113 6.42 6.11 -2.86
CA TRP A 113 6.39 6.12 -1.40
C TRP A 113 5.86 7.45 -0.86
N VAL A 114 5.13 7.38 0.25
CA VAL A 114 4.90 8.53 1.14
C VAL A 114 5.77 8.31 2.37
N MET A 115 6.69 9.23 2.66
CA MET A 115 7.67 9.06 3.73
C MET A 115 7.65 10.22 4.71
N LEU A 116 7.92 9.95 5.98
CA LEU A 116 8.07 10.95 7.03
C LEU A 116 9.09 10.48 8.06
N GLU A 117 10.05 11.35 8.40
CA GLU A 117 10.88 11.15 9.59
C GLU A 117 10.25 11.86 10.78
N ALA A 118 10.02 11.11 11.87
CA ALA A 118 9.52 11.67 13.12
C ALA A 118 9.82 10.72 14.29
N ASP A 119 9.88 11.24 15.52
CA ASP A 119 9.94 10.42 16.75
C ASP A 119 11.08 9.37 16.78
N ARG A 120 12.17 9.61 16.06
CA ARG A 120 13.31 8.68 15.85
C ARG A 120 12.98 7.44 15.02
N PHE A 121 12.01 7.57 14.12
CA PHE A 121 11.61 6.58 13.14
C PHE A 121 11.49 7.19 11.74
N GLU A 122 11.75 6.37 10.73
CA GLU A 122 11.37 6.57 9.35
C GLU A 122 10.05 5.84 9.08
N TYR A 123 9.01 6.62 8.79
CA TYR A 123 7.70 6.11 8.42
C TYR A 123 7.58 6.07 6.90
N GLY A 124 6.98 5.00 6.38
CA GLY A 124 6.77 4.82 4.96
C GLY A 124 5.42 4.19 4.65
N LEU A 125 4.79 4.65 3.57
CA LEU A 125 3.70 3.94 2.90
C LEU A 125 4.11 3.73 1.45
N ARG A 126 4.22 2.47 1.04
CA ARG A 126 4.51 2.06 -0.33
C ARG A 126 3.22 1.84 -1.09
N PHE A 127 3.11 2.43 -2.27
CA PHE A 127 1.93 2.35 -3.12
C PHE A 127 2.25 1.73 -4.48
N PHE A 128 1.26 1.04 -5.04
CA PHE A 128 1.31 0.46 -6.38
C PHE A 128 -0.02 0.68 -7.12
N PHE A 129 0.05 0.95 -8.42
CA PHE A 129 -1.10 1.14 -9.30
C PHE A 129 -1.21 0.01 -10.33
N PRO A 130 -1.97 -1.06 -10.04
CA PRO A 130 -2.30 -2.05 -11.05
C PRO A 130 -3.29 -1.48 -12.08
N GLU A 131 -2.82 -1.31 -13.32
CA GLU A 131 -3.64 -0.78 -14.44
C GLU A 131 -4.96 -1.53 -14.62
N LYS A 132 -4.96 -2.85 -14.35
CA LYS A 132 -6.15 -3.71 -14.42
C LYS A 132 -7.23 -3.35 -13.40
N GLU A 133 -6.85 -2.83 -12.24
CA GLU A 133 -7.82 -2.43 -11.20
C GLU A 133 -8.19 -0.94 -11.29
N GLY A 134 -7.35 -0.13 -11.95
CA GLY A 134 -7.61 1.30 -12.12
C GLY A 134 -7.60 2.10 -10.82
N ARG A 135 -6.98 1.57 -9.77
CA ARG A 135 -6.89 2.20 -8.43
C ARG A 135 -5.53 1.95 -7.80
N TRP A 136 -5.17 2.78 -6.83
CA TRP A 136 -3.97 2.57 -6.02
C TRP A 136 -4.22 1.57 -4.89
N ILE A 137 -3.15 0.84 -4.57
CA ILE A 137 -3.08 -0.11 -3.47
C ILE A 137 -1.93 0.30 -2.54
N VAL A 138 -2.17 0.27 -1.23
CA VAL A 138 -1.13 0.30 -0.19
C VAL A 138 -0.49 -1.08 -0.14
N ARG A 139 0.73 -1.20 -0.63
CA ARG A 139 1.50 -2.45 -0.63
C ARG A 139 2.28 -2.65 0.66
N GLY A 140 2.62 -1.58 1.37
CA GLY A 140 3.44 -1.67 2.56
C GLY A 140 3.29 -0.48 3.46
N PHE A 141 3.25 -0.71 4.77
CA PHE A 141 3.53 0.28 5.80
C PHE A 141 4.88 -0.03 6.46
N SER A 142 5.68 0.98 6.75
CA SER A 142 6.92 0.82 7.50
C SER A 142 7.04 1.85 8.62
N ARG A 143 7.54 1.40 9.77
CA ARG A 143 8.03 2.22 10.88
C ARG A 143 9.39 1.69 11.26
N LEU A 144 10.44 2.24 10.68
CA LEU A 144 11.81 1.73 10.81
C LEU A 144 12.65 2.68 11.65
N ARG A 145 13.72 2.19 12.25
CA ARG A 145 14.75 3.10 12.78
C ARG A 145 15.48 3.71 11.59
N PRO A 146 15.82 5.02 11.64
CA PRO A 146 16.70 5.60 10.63
C PRO A 146 18.00 4.80 10.57
N GLU A 147 18.51 4.58 9.36
CA GLU A 147 19.88 4.11 9.21
C GLU A 147 20.76 5.19 9.84
N ARG A 148 21.46 4.84 10.93
CA ARG A 148 22.30 5.80 11.67
C ARG A 148 23.32 6.42 10.70
N ASP A 149 23.45 7.73 10.75
CA ASP A 149 24.76 8.37 10.53
C ASP A 149 25.72 8.03 11.68
#